data_AF-A0AAD9XJN9-F1
#
_entry.id   AF-A0AAD9XJN9-F1
#
_cell.length_a   1.000
_cell.length_b   1.000
_cell.length_c   1.000
_cell.angle_alpha   90.00
_cell.angle_beta   90.00
_cell.angle_gamma   90.00
#
_symmetry.space_group_name_H-M   'P 1'
#
loop_
_entity.id
_entity.type
_entity.pdbx_description
1 polymer ?
#
loop_
_entity_poly.entity_id
_entity_poly.type
_entity_poly.pdbx_seq_one_letter_code
_entity_poly.pdbx_strand_id
1 'polypeptide(L)'
;MMGDHGYSDDDEDVYVSDDDGDISGVDDCDDDYDDNRDEFQAVDVSIDTGPSSKVITKESLLAAQREDLVRIMDLLSVKEHHARALLMHYGWDVEKVLAVLVEHGNEELFAAAGVKVVEHDDGPSSLQFSPTVFCYICYDDVSATEVTTMDCGHCFCNDCWTNHFIVKINEGQSRSITCMAHKCGAICDEANIRCLVGARDSDLAKKFDRFLLESYIEDNKRVKWCPSVPHCGNAIRIEVDELCEVECACGLQFCFGCSSEAHSPCSCLMWKLWSKKCHDESMTANWITVHTKPCPSCHKPVEKNGGCNLVRCICKRTFCWHCGGQTHDFFGCGRYKDKDVEMDTQSAKRDLERYMHYYNRYKAHTDSFKLEQKMKKTMHDKINTLYESDSSSKDFSWITNGLNRLFRSRRILSYSYPFAFYIFGNQLFKEDMKKKKQRYEEEEGEKKKKRQKYEEEKKKNKQLEDDMKKDRTIKQDLFEDQQQQFEANVEKLSMYLEEKFESYSEDKFKGWKMRTIALSVTTDNLGRNLYEFIETDLLGCIKGADHKIAPYKSKGVEKASEHHSSLGI
;
A
#
# COMPACT_ATOMS: atom_id res chain seq x y z
N MET A 1 23.86 -55.87 -58.11
CA MET A 1 24.57 -55.41 -59.33
C MET A 1 24.90 -53.95 -59.13
N MET A 2 26.21 -53.62 -59.21
CA MET A 2 26.84 -52.27 -59.29
C MET A 2 26.65 -51.38 -58.05
N GLY A 3 27.65 -51.08 -57.22
CA GLY A 3 29.01 -50.58 -57.50
C GLY A 3 29.06 -49.10 -57.04
N ASP A 4 30.08 -48.51 -56.43
CA ASP A 4 31.46 -48.91 -56.19
C ASP A 4 32.18 -47.84 -55.31
N HIS A 5 33.21 -48.29 -54.57
CA HIS A 5 34.43 -47.62 -54.03
C HIS A 5 34.41 -46.23 -53.32
N GLY A 6 35.26 -45.95 -52.31
CA GLY A 6 36.61 -46.50 -52.09
C GLY A 6 37.20 -46.36 -50.68
N TYR A 7 38.37 -46.98 -50.55
CA TYR A 7 39.14 -47.43 -49.38
C TYR A 7 40.28 -46.48 -48.94
N SER A 8 40.90 -46.90 -47.83
CA SER A 8 42.28 -46.73 -47.29
C SER A 8 42.39 -45.77 -46.10
N ASP A 9 42.65 -46.20 -44.86
CA ASP A 9 43.70 -47.06 -44.23
C ASP A 9 44.87 -46.25 -43.64
N ASP A 10 45.40 -46.80 -42.54
CA ASP A 10 46.64 -46.48 -41.81
C ASP A 10 46.53 -45.33 -40.77
N ASP A 11 47.06 -45.40 -39.55
CA ASP A 11 47.62 -46.44 -38.68
C ASP A 11 48.00 -45.74 -37.34
N GLU A 12 48.49 -46.53 -36.37
CA GLU A 12 49.37 -46.13 -35.24
C GLU A 12 48.79 -45.66 -33.88
N ASP A 13 48.78 -46.65 -32.98
CA ASP A 13 49.58 -46.73 -31.74
C ASP A 13 49.12 -46.17 -30.38
N VAL A 14 49.05 -47.14 -29.47
CA VAL A 14 48.87 -47.07 -28.03
C VAL A 14 50.24 -47.12 -27.36
N TYR A 15 50.50 -46.19 -26.43
CA TYR A 15 51.60 -46.29 -25.46
C TYR A 15 51.08 -46.05 -24.04
N VAL A 16 51.57 -46.87 -23.11
CA VAL A 16 51.12 -47.13 -21.74
C VAL A 16 52.19 -46.60 -20.76
N SER A 17 51.74 -46.03 -19.61
CA SER A 17 52.43 -46.00 -18.29
C SER A 17 53.76 -45.23 -18.12
N ASP A 18 54.23 -44.74 -16.98
CA ASP A 18 53.80 -44.64 -15.55
C ASP A 18 54.72 -43.58 -14.87
N ASP A 19 54.36 -43.20 -13.64
CA ASP A 19 55.26 -43.02 -12.46
C ASP A 19 55.76 -41.64 -11.98
N ASP A 20 55.27 -41.29 -10.78
CA ASP A 20 55.91 -40.83 -9.54
C ASP A 20 56.77 -39.54 -9.41
N GLY A 21 56.46 -38.80 -8.33
CA GLY A 21 57.30 -37.73 -7.80
C GLY A 21 56.67 -36.91 -6.68
N ASP A 22 56.65 -37.47 -5.46
CA ASP A 22 56.42 -36.78 -4.18
C ASP A 22 57.48 -35.68 -3.92
N ILE A 23 57.09 -34.53 -3.35
CA ILE A 23 57.97 -33.64 -2.57
C ILE A 23 57.12 -32.74 -1.67
N SER A 24 57.40 -32.86 -0.38
CA SER A 24 56.99 -31.99 0.72
C SER A 24 57.89 -30.74 0.80
N GLY A 25 57.35 -29.63 1.31
CA GLY A 25 58.12 -28.41 1.56
C GLY A 25 57.29 -27.31 2.20
N VAL A 26 57.28 -27.31 3.53
CA VAL A 26 56.83 -26.21 4.41
C VAL A 26 57.94 -25.16 4.47
N ASP A 27 57.58 -23.87 4.54
CA ASP A 27 58.28 -22.73 5.18
C ASP A 27 57.58 -21.44 4.71
N ASP A 28 56.63 -20.87 5.47
CA ASP A 28 56.79 -19.88 6.56
C ASP A 28 57.43 -18.54 6.15
N CYS A 29 56.59 -17.49 6.15
CA CYS A 29 56.96 -16.20 6.72
C CYS A 29 55.74 -15.54 7.40
N ASP A 30 55.82 -15.53 8.73
CA ASP A 30 55.10 -14.67 9.65
C ASP A 30 55.27 -13.18 9.31
N ASP A 31 54.24 -12.39 9.57
CA ASP A 31 54.40 -11.07 10.20
C ASP A 31 53.09 -10.65 10.89
N ASP A 32 53.11 -10.84 12.21
CA ASP A 32 52.52 -10.05 13.29
C ASP A 32 51.07 -9.55 13.22
N TYR A 33 50.23 -10.25 14.00
CA TYR A 33 48.99 -9.75 14.56
C TYR A 33 49.25 -8.66 15.60
N ASP A 34 48.82 -7.42 15.31
CA ASP A 34 48.52 -6.42 16.34
C ASP A 34 47.02 -6.45 16.68
N ASP A 35 46.78 -6.74 17.94
CA ASP A 35 45.49 -6.83 18.61
C ASP A 35 44.99 -5.42 18.94
N ASN A 36 44.00 -4.94 18.18
CA ASN A 36 43.11 -3.89 18.68
C ASN A 36 41.66 -4.25 18.39
N ARG A 37 41.13 -5.04 19.33
CA ARG A 37 39.72 -5.22 19.64
C ARG A 37 39.08 -3.86 19.98
N ASP A 38 38.58 -3.15 18.96
CA ASP A 38 37.61 -2.07 19.16
C ASP A 38 36.21 -2.57 18.81
N GLU A 39 35.43 -2.73 19.88
CA GLU A 39 34.03 -3.12 19.92
C GLU A 39 33.19 -2.01 19.27
N PHE A 40 33.08 -2.04 17.93
CA PHE A 40 32.13 -1.20 17.20
C PHE A 40 30.71 -1.71 17.46
N GLN A 41 30.16 -1.29 18.60
CA GLN A 41 28.73 -1.33 18.87
C GLN A 41 28.07 -0.41 17.84
N ALA A 42 27.57 -1.00 16.76
CA ALA A 42 26.77 -0.29 15.76
C ALA A 42 25.55 0.28 16.48
N VAL A 43 25.64 1.55 16.84
CA VAL A 43 24.51 2.32 17.36
C VAL A 43 23.59 2.52 16.17
N ASP A 44 22.58 1.66 16.09
CA ASP A 44 21.45 1.80 15.19
C ASP A 44 20.76 3.12 15.54
N VAL A 45 21.10 4.19 14.81
CA VAL A 45 20.27 5.40 14.78
C VAL A 45 19.12 5.10 13.81
N SER A 46 18.30 4.13 14.18
CA SER A 46 16.95 4.06 13.69
C SER A 46 16.20 5.20 14.38
N ILE A 47 15.87 6.25 13.62
CA ILE A 47 14.86 7.21 14.04
C ILE A 47 13.57 6.40 14.18
N ASP A 48 13.26 5.97 15.41
CA ASP A 48 11.99 5.37 15.78
C ASP A 48 10.92 6.47 15.76
N THR A 49 10.54 6.91 14.57
CA THR A 49 9.23 7.55 14.39
C THR A 49 8.19 6.46 14.63
N GLY A 50 7.40 6.62 15.70
CA GLY A 50 6.30 5.73 16.04
C GLY A 50 5.33 5.48 14.87
N PRO A 51 4.35 4.57 15.04
CA PRO A 51 3.43 4.24 13.95
C PRO A 51 2.66 5.50 13.51
N SER A 52 2.96 6.00 12.30
CA SER A 52 2.28 7.13 11.63
C SER A 52 0.76 6.93 11.43
N SER A 53 0.22 5.78 11.83
CA SER A 53 -1.19 5.42 11.75
C SER A 53 -1.70 4.78 13.04
N LYS A 54 -2.85 5.23 13.53
CA LYS A 54 -3.58 4.71 14.70
C LYS A 54 -4.85 3.98 14.26
N VAL A 55 -5.06 2.76 14.75
CA VAL A 55 -6.31 2.02 14.52
C VAL A 55 -7.36 2.47 15.53
N ILE A 56 -8.52 2.88 15.02
CA ILE A 56 -9.71 3.22 15.79
C ILE A 56 -10.65 2.01 15.71
N THR A 57 -10.81 1.29 16.81
CA THR A 57 -11.80 0.22 16.90
C THR A 57 -13.22 0.77 16.94
N LYS A 58 -14.21 -0.06 16.63
CA LYS A 58 -15.63 0.28 16.69
C LYS A 58 -16.03 0.90 18.04
N GLU A 59 -15.50 0.38 19.14
CA GLU A 59 -15.80 0.84 20.51
C GLU A 59 -15.12 2.17 20.81
N SER A 60 -13.93 2.39 20.27
CA SER A 60 -13.12 3.61 20.50
C SER A 60 -13.52 4.79 19.61
N LEU A 61 -14.35 4.57 18.58
CA LEU A 61 -14.69 5.60 17.59
C LEU A 61 -15.33 6.84 18.21
N LEU A 62 -16.28 6.65 19.13
CA LEU A 62 -16.91 7.76 19.85
C LEU A 62 -15.91 8.50 20.75
N ALA A 63 -14.92 7.80 21.30
CA ALA A 63 -13.87 8.42 22.12
C ALA A 63 -12.92 9.24 21.26
N ALA A 64 -12.52 8.73 20.08
CA ALA A 64 -11.67 9.45 19.13
C ALA A 64 -12.34 10.74 18.62
N GLN A 65 -13.63 10.68 18.28
CA GLN A 65 -14.40 11.86 17.89
C GLN A 65 -14.47 12.89 19.04
N ARG A 66 -14.73 12.42 20.28
CA ARG A 66 -14.77 13.29 21.46
C ARG A 66 -13.43 13.95 21.76
N GLU A 67 -12.32 13.24 21.55
CA GLU A 67 -10.98 13.79 21.74
C GLU A 67 -10.74 15.02 20.85
N ASP A 68 -11.11 14.93 19.56
CA ASP A 68 -10.98 16.05 18.62
C ASP A 68 -11.95 17.20 18.95
N LEU A 69 -13.18 16.87 19.41
CA LEU A 69 -14.16 17.86 19.85
C LEU A 69 -13.67 18.65 21.06
N VAL A 70 -13.26 17.95 22.13
CA VAL A 70 -12.77 18.56 23.37
C VAL A 70 -11.57 19.45 23.09
N ARG A 71 -10.67 19.05 22.19
CA ARG A 71 -9.53 19.87 21.78
C ARG A 71 -9.97 21.22 21.20
N ILE A 72 -11.00 21.27 20.35
CA ILE A 72 -11.52 22.54 19.81
C ILE A 72 -12.32 23.31 20.86
N MET A 73 -13.08 22.62 21.71
CA MET A 73 -13.83 23.24 22.82
C MET A 73 -12.89 23.97 23.78
N ASP A 74 -11.79 23.33 24.18
CA ASP A 74 -10.82 23.90 25.12
C ASP A 74 -10.05 25.09 24.49
N LEU A 75 -9.69 24.99 23.21
CA LEU A 75 -8.94 26.04 22.50
C LEU A 75 -9.77 27.28 22.19
N LEU A 76 -11.05 27.12 21.85
CA LEU A 76 -11.94 28.21 21.46
C LEU A 76 -12.91 28.63 22.59
N SER A 77 -12.95 27.88 23.69
CA SER A 77 -13.93 28.06 24.79
C SER A 77 -15.38 28.06 24.30
N VAL A 78 -15.71 27.17 23.36
CA VAL A 78 -17.05 27.05 22.75
C VAL A 78 -17.81 25.81 23.23
N LYS A 79 -19.14 25.82 23.07
CA LYS A 79 -20.00 24.67 23.37
C LYS A 79 -19.79 23.53 22.37
N GLU A 80 -20.18 22.32 22.76
CA GLU A 80 -19.94 21.09 21.97
C GLU A 80 -20.52 21.17 20.55
N HIS A 81 -21.74 21.69 20.38
CA HIS A 81 -22.38 21.81 19.07
C HIS A 81 -21.70 22.86 18.16
N HIS A 82 -21.11 23.91 18.75
CA HIS A 82 -20.30 24.88 18.00
C HIS A 82 -18.97 24.27 17.55
N ALA A 83 -18.29 23.53 18.43
CA ALA A 83 -17.07 22.81 18.08
C ALA A 83 -17.33 21.75 16.99
N ARG A 84 -18.44 21.01 17.07
CA ARG A 84 -18.81 20.03 16.05
C ARG A 84 -19.12 20.69 14.72
N ALA A 85 -19.92 21.76 14.71
CA ALA A 85 -20.20 22.52 13.50
C ALA A 85 -18.92 23.00 12.77
N LEU A 86 -17.96 23.53 13.54
CA LEU A 86 -16.66 23.95 13.02
C LEU A 86 -15.89 22.78 12.41
N LEU A 87 -15.75 21.69 13.15
CA LEU A 87 -15.06 20.50 12.66
C LEU A 87 -15.72 19.96 11.41
N MET A 88 -17.04 19.86 11.36
CA MET A 88 -17.76 19.38 10.18
C MET A 88 -17.57 20.29 8.97
N HIS A 89 -17.57 21.62 9.15
CA HIS A 89 -17.32 22.57 8.05
C HIS A 89 -15.92 22.41 7.45
N TYR A 90 -14.91 22.14 8.29
CA TYR A 90 -13.53 21.95 7.85
C TYR A 90 -13.16 20.49 7.57
N GLY A 91 -14.12 19.55 7.56
CA GLY A 91 -13.88 18.14 7.26
C GLY A 91 -13.10 17.41 8.35
N TRP A 92 -13.40 17.72 9.62
CA TRP A 92 -12.76 17.19 10.83
C TRP A 92 -11.23 17.35 10.88
N ASP A 93 -10.70 18.31 10.12
CA ASP A 93 -9.29 18.65 10.09
C ASP A 93 -8.98 19.73 11.14
N VAL A 94 -8.53 19.28 12.31
CA VAL A 94 -8.16 20.15 13.44
C VAL A 94 -7.06 21.13 13.04
N GLU A 95 -6.06 20.69 12.28
CA GLU A 95 -4.94 21.57 11.88
C GLU A 95 -5.41 22.68 10.96
N LYS A 96 -6.33 22.38 10.04
CA LYS A 96 -6.95 23.40 9.19
C LYS A 96 -7.76 24.41 9.99
N VAL A 97 -8.52 23.98 11.00
CA VAL A 97 -9.25 24.89 11.90
C VAL A 97 -8.27 25.82 12.62
N LEU A 98 -7.16 25.28 13.14
CA LEU A 98 -6.14 26.07 13.82
C LEU A 98 -5.39 27.03 12.88
N ALA A 99 -5.10 26.62 11.66
CA ALA A 99 -4.49 27.49 10.66
C ALA A 99 -5.38 28.70 10.36
N VAL A 100 -6.68 28.46 10.09
CA VAL A 100 -7.64 29.54 9.85
C VAL A 100 -7.82 30.42 11.08
N LEU A 101 -7.86 29.83 12.28
CA LEU A 101 -7.92 30.58 13.53
C LEU A 101 -6.74 31.56 13.67
N VAL A 102 -5.53 31.13 13.33
CA VAL A 102 -4.31 31.96 13.41
C VAL A 102 -4.30 33.05 12.33
N GLU A 103 -4.78 32.74 11.12
CA GLU A 103 -4.73 33.68 9.98
C GLU A 103 -5.87 34.71 9.99
N HIS A 104 -7.08 34.29 10.35
CA HIS A 104 -8.32 35.06 10.16
C HIS A 104 -9.07 35.39 11.46
N GLY A 105 -8.72 34.75 12.57
CA GLY A 105 -9.35 34.97 13.88
C GLY A 105 -10.71 34.28 14.05
N ASN A 106 -11.29 34.45 15.25
CA ASN A 106 -12.51 33.75 15.68
C ASN A 106 -13.77 34.15 14.90
N GLU A 107 -13.93 35.43 14.57
CA GLU A 107 -15.17 35.94 13.96
C GLU A 107 -15.40 35.38 12.55
N GLU A 108 -14.36 35.35 11.71
CA GLU A 108 -14.45 34.82 10.35
C GLU A 108 -14.62 33.29 10.36
N LEU A 109 -13.94 32.61 11.29
CA LEU A 109 -14.08 31.17 11.52
C LEU A 109 -15.52 30.78 11.88
N PHE A 110 -16.14 31.49 12.83
CA PHE A 110 -17.52 31.24 13.25
C PHE A 110 -18.53 31.59 12.16
N ALA A 111 -18.35 32.72 11.47
CA ALA A 111 -19.23 33.14 10.39
C ALA A 111 -19.23 32.15 9.21
N ALA A 112 -18.05 31.66 8.81
CA ALA A 112 -17.91 30.68 7.73
C ALA A 112 -18.63 29.35 8.05
N ALA A 113 -18.58 28.92 9.31
CA ALA A 113 -19.26 27.71 9.78
C ALA A 113 -20.73 27.93 10.19
N GLY A 114 -21.27 29.15 10.12
CA GLY A 114 -22.64 29.44 10.55
C GLY A 114 -22.84 29.32 12.07
N VAL A 115 -21.77 29.45 12.85
CA VAL A 115 -21.78 29.43 14.30
C VAL A 115 -22.05 30.85 14.82
N LYS A 116 -23.05 30.99 15.68
CA LYS A 116 -23.31 32.24 16.40
C LYS A 116 -23.02 32.01 17.88
N VAL A 117 -21.87 32.48 18.34
CA VAL A 117 -21.54 32.49 19.77
C VAL A 117 -22.21 33.72 20.37
N VAL A 118 -23.21 33.51 21.22
CA VAL A 118 -23.77 34.57 22.04
C VAL A 118 -22.85 34.69 23.25
N GLU A 119 -22.16 35.83 23.40
CA GLU A 119 -21.52 36.16 24.67
C GLU A 119 -22.64 36.27 25.71
N HIS A 120 -22.62 35.36 26.69
CA HIS A 120 -23.52 35.45 27.84
C HIS A 120 -23.16 36.71 28.62
N ASP A 121 -23.85 37.81 28.35
CA ASP A 121 -24.01 38.86 29.34
C ASP A 121 -24.99 38.30 30.38
N ASP A 122 -24.46 37.82 31.51
CA ASP A 122 -25.22 37.36 32.68
C ASP A 122 -25.92 38.54 33.40
N GLY A 123 -26.66 39.34 32.64
CA GLY A 123 -27.61 40.32 33.13
C GLY A 123 -29.00 39.67 33.25
N PRO A 124 -29.69 39.77 34.39
CA PRO A 124 -31.04 39.23 34.53
C PRO A 124 -31.99 40.13 33.72
N SER A 125 -32.11 39.86 32.42
CA SER A 125 -33.17 40.45 31.60
C SER A 125 -34.48 39.80 32.00
N SER A 126 -35.20 40.51 32.87
CA SER A 126 -36.61 40.33 33.22
C SER A 126 -37.47 40.34 31.94
N LEU A 127 -37.54 39.20 31.26
CA LEU A 127 -38.52 38.95 30.21
C LEU A 127 -39.86 38.66 30.89
N GLN A 128 -40.81 39.57 30.72
CA GLN A 128 -42.20 39.36 31.09
C GLN A 128 -42.73 38.19 30.25
N PHE A 129 -42.87 37.01 30.87
CA PHE A 129 -43.40 35.83 30.21
C PHE A 129 -44.89 36.02 29.92
N SER A 130 -45.26 36.22 28.65
CA SER A 130 -46.61 35.93 28.20
C SER A 130 -46.82 34.41 28.27
N PRO A 131 -48.00 33.93 28.70
CA PRO A 131 -48.27 32.48 28.83
C PRO A 131 -48.28 31.76 27.48
N THR A 132 -48.47 32.51 26.38
CA THR A 132 -48.49 32.01 25.01
C THR A 132 -47.48 32.76 24.15
N VAL A 133 -46.97 32.07 23.13
CA VAL A 133 -46.02 32.55 22.13
C VAL A 133 -46.59 32.23 20.74
N PHE A 134 -46.58 33.20 19.83
CA PHE A 134 -47.07 33.01 18.47
C PHE A 134 -46.00 32.38 17.57
N CYS A 135 -46.33 31.27 16.91
CA CYS A 135 -45.42 30.58 15.99
C CYS A 135 -45.59 31.07 14.54
N TYR A 136 -44.56 31.70 13.97
CA TYR A 136 -44.59 32.24 12.60
C TYR A 136 -44.57 31.20 11.46
N ILE A 137 -44.60 29.90 11.78
CA ILE A 137 -44.54 28.81 10.80
C ILE A 137 -45.89 28.14 10.65
N CYS A 138 -46.51 27.73 11.76
CA CYS A 138 -47.88 27.18 11.75
C CYS A 138 -48.96 28.24 11.96
N TYR A 139 -48.60 29.47 12.33
CA TYR A 139 -49.51 30.57 12.65
C TYR A 139 -50.43 30.32 13.86
N ASP A 140 -49.99 29.48 14.80
CA ASP A 140 -50.72 29.15 16.04
C ASP A 140 -50.08 29.80 17.28
N ASP A 141 -50.92 30.08 18.29
CA ASP A 141 -50.51 30.45 19.64
C ASP A 141 -50.23 29.19 20.46
N VAL A 142 -48.98 29.02 20.90
CA VAL A 142 -48.53 27.84 21.66
C VAL A 142 -48.08 28.22 23.06
N SER A 143 -48.09 27.25 23.99
CA SER A 143 -47.60 27.48 25.35
C SER A 143 -46.13 27.88 25.34
N ALA A 144 -45.72 28.77 26.25
CA ALA A 144 -44.31 29.10 26.47
C ALA A 144 -43.43 27.87 26.85
N THR A 145 -44.04 26.76 27.27
CA THR A 145 -43.35 25.48 27.54
C THR A 145 -43.16 24.60 26.30
N GLU A 146 -43.83 24.91 25.20
CA GLU A 146 -43.84 24.12 23.95
C GLU A 146 -43.08 24.82 22.82
N VAL A 147 -42.20 25.74 23.18
CA VAL A 147 -41.34 26.46 22.24
C VAL A 147 -39.87 26.25 22.56
N THR A 148 -39.05 26.21 21.52
CA THR A 148 -37.59 26.14 21.65
C THR A 148 -36.98 27.32 20.92
N THR A 149 -36.08 28.05 21.62
CA THR A 149 -35.28 29.15 21.06
C THR A 149 -33.88 28.64 20.74
N MET A 150 -33.37 28.96 19.55
CA MET A 150 -32.02 28.62 19.12
C MET A 150 -31.03 29.75 19.42
N ASP A 151 -29.72 29.47 19.32
CA ASP A 151 -28.64 30.47 19.53
C ASP A 151 -28.74 31.71 18.64
N CYS A 152 -29.43 31.61 17.51
CA CYS A 152 -29.70 32.75 16.64
C CYS A 152 -30.83 33.69 17.14
N GLY A 153 -31.45 33.38 18.28
CA GLY A 153 -32.55 34.12 18.89
C GLY A 153 -33.93 33.80 18.31
N HIS A 154 -34.03 32.94 17.30
CA HIS A 154 -35.31 32.56 16.71
C HIS A 154 -36.01 31.47 17.54
N CYS A 155 -37.31 31.67 17.77
CA CYS A 155 -38.16 30.82 18.59
C CYS A 155 -39.37 30.31 17.78
N PHE A 156 -39.64 29.02 17.85
CA PHE A 156 -40.77 28.37 17.17
C PHE A 156 -41.31 27.22 18.02
N CYS A 157 -42.52 26.74 17.72
CA CYS A 157 -43.10 25.60 18.44
C CYS A 157 -42.32 24.30 18.19
N ASN A 158 -42.35 23.42 19.19
CA ASN A 158 -41.64 22.15 19.18
C ASN A 158 -42.08 21.24 18.04
N ASP A 159 -43.35 21.30 17.62
CA ASP A 159 -43.87 20.54 16.48
C ASP A 159 -43.27 20.99 15.14
N CYS A 160 -43.16 22.30 14.91
CA CYS A 160 -42.52 22.84 13.71
C CYS A 160 -41.04 22.49 13.67
N TRP A 161 -40.33 22.61 14.81
CA TRP A 161 -38.94 22.18 14.91
C TRP A 161 -38.77 20.68 14.62
N THR A 162 -39.59 19.84 15.26
CA THR A 162 -39.53 18.39 15.10
C THR A 162 -39.78 17.98 13.66
N ASN A 163 -40.80 18.54 13.00
CA ASN A 163 -41.06 18.27 11.59
C ASN A 163 -39.91 18.70 10.68
N HIS A 164 -39.35 19.90 10.90
CA HIS A 164 -38.18 20.40 10.16
C HIS A 164 -36.99 19.45 10.30
N PHE A 165 -36.67 19.00 11.53
CA PHE A 165 -35.58 18.07 11.78
C PHE A 165 -35.80 16.71 11.13
N ILE A 166 -37.01 16.15 11.23
CA ILE A 166 -37.35 14.87 10.60
C ILE A 166 -37.15 14.92 9.09
N VAL A 167 -37.65 15.99 8.45
CA VAL A 167 -37.48 16.18 7.00
C VAL A 167 -36.00 16.30 6.66
N LYS A 168 -35.22 17.12 7.38
CA LYS A 168 -33.79 17.32 7.13
C LYS A 168 -32.95 16.06 7.33
N ILE A 169 -33.25 15.26 8.35
CA ILE A 169 -32.57 13.98 8.59
C ILE A 169 -32.89 12.98 7.45
N ASN A 170 -34.13 12.96 6.97
CA ASN A 170 -34.54 12.05 5.89
C ASN A 170 -34.02 12.51 4.51
N GLU A 171 -33.85 13.82 4.28
CA GLU A 171 -33.20 14.40 3.09
C GLU A 171 -31.67 14.19 3.08
N GLY A 172 -31.09 13.58 4.12
CA GLY A 172 -29.64 13.37 4.22
C GLY A 172 -28.85 14.62 4.63
N GLN A 173 -29.53 15.67 5.08
CA GLN A 173 -28.92 16.92 5.57
C GLN A 173 -28.71 16.90 7.10
N SER A 174 -28.55 15.70 7.69
CA SER A 174 -28.28 15.52 9.12
C SER A 174 -26.99 16.18 9.60
N ARG A 175 -26.08 16.51 8.68
CA ARG A 175 -24.75 17.04 8.96
C ARG A 175 -24.73 18.53 9.33
N SER A 176 -25.70 19.30 8.84
CA SER A 176 -25.74 20.74 9.07
C SER A 176 -27.19 21.22 8.98
N ILE A 177 -27.96 20.95 10.03
CA ILE A 177 -29.35 21.39 10.10
C ILE A 177 -29.36 22.85 10.52
N THR A 178 -29.77 23.73 9.60
CA THR A 178 -29.86 25.17 9.86
C THR A 178 -31.23 25.56 10.42
N CYS A 179 -31.28 26.74 11.04
CA CYS A 179 -32.50 27.37 11.50
C CYS A 179 -33.52 27.52 10.37
N MET A 180 -34.81 27.32 10.69
CA MET A 180 -35.91 27.47 9.72
C MET A 180 -36.26 28.93 9.37
N ALA A 181 -35.67 29.92 10.04
CA ALA A 181 -35.93 31.32 9.76
C ALA A 181 -35.34 31.74 8.40
N HIS A 182 -36.05 32.62 7.69
CA HIS A 182 -35.65 33.07 6.36
C HIS A 182 -34.27 33.74 6.38
N LYS A 183 -33.34 33.25 5.55
CA LYS A 183 -31.94 33.69 5.47
C LYS A 183 -31.12 33.53 6.76
N CYS A 184 -31.56 32.69 7.69
CA CYS A 184 -30.77 32.35 8.87
C CYS A 184 -29.87 31.15 8.57
N GLY A 185 -28.55 31.39 8.45
CA GLY A 185 -27.55 30.34 8.27
C GLY A 185 -27.06 29.69 9.57
N ALA A 186 -27.73 29.94 10.70
CA ALA A 186 -27.28 29.43 11.99
C ALA A 186 -27.54 27.93 12.13
N ILE A 187 -26.53 27.18 12.59
CA ILE A 187 -26.65 25.74 12.84
C ILE A 187 -27.44 25.50 14.14
N CYS A 188 -28.36 24.54 14.11
CA CYS A 188 -29.17 24.14 15.26
C CYS A 188 -28.37 23.25 16.21
N ASP A 189 -28.61 23.41 17.52
CA ASP A 189 -27.99 22.59 18.56
C ASP A 189 -28.48 21.13 18.48
N GLU A 190 -27.52 20.21 18.41
CA GLU A 190 -27.75 18.77 18.35
C GLU A 190 -28.44 18.20 19.60
N ALA A 191 -28.24 18.79 20.77
CA ALA A 191 -28.97 18.39 21.98
C ALA A 191 -30.47 18.66 21.83
N ASN A 192 -30.83 19.82 21.27
CA ASN A 192 -32.22 20.17 20.97
C ASN A 192 -32.80 19.28 19.87
N ILE A 193 -32.04 18.98 18.81
CA ILE A 193 -32.45 18.07 17.74
C ILE A 193 -32.71 16.67 18.33
N ARG A 194 -31.80 16.15 19.14
CA ARG A 194 -31.92 14.83 19.78
C ARG A 194 -33.13 14.76 20.70
N CYS A 195 -33.37 15.79 21.51
CA CYS A 195 -34.50 15.85 22.43
C CYS A 195 -35.84 15.87 21.68
N LEU A 196 -35.97 16.77 20.70
CA LEU A 196 -37.23 16.98 19.96
C LEU A 196 -37.56 15.80 19.03
N VAL A 197 -36.57 15.29 18.30
CA VAL A 197 -36.77 14.10 17.44
C VAL A 197 -36.97 12.85 18.30
N GLY A 198 -36.19 12.67 19.37
CA GLY A 198 -36.28 11.50 20.25
C GLY A 198 -37.62 11.39 20.99
N ALA A 199 -38.27 12.52 21.29
CA ALA A 199 -39.62 12.54 21.87
C ALA A 199 -40.68 11.95 20.92
N ARG A 200 -40.47 12.01 19.60
CA ARG A 200 -41.42 11.53 18.59
C ARG A 200 -41.03 10.20 17.95
N ASP A 201 -39.75 10.02 17.64
CA ASP A 201 -39.19 8.83 17.00
C ASP A 201 -37.77 8.56 17.53
N SER A 202 -37.68 7.61 18.46
CA SER A 202 -36.40 7.21 19.06
C SER A 202 -35.44 6.59 18.04
N ASP A 203 -35.94 5.89 17.02
CA ASP A 203 -35.09 5.23 16.03
C ASP A 203 -34.52 6.24 15.04
N LEU A 204 -35.26 7.30 14.72
CA LEU A 204 -34.75 8.42 13.93
C LEU A 204 -33.68 9.21 14.68
N ALA A 205 -33.80 9.38 16.00
CA ALA A 205 -32.75 9.99 16.83
C ALA A 205 -31.46 9.14 16.82
N LYS A 206 -31.56 7.81 16.93
CA LYS A 206 -30.39 6.91 16.77
C LYS A 206 -29.78 7.01 15.38
N LYS A 207 -30.60 7.15 14.34
CA LYS A 207 -30.16 7.33 12.95
C LYS A 207 -29.40 8.66 12.80
N PHE A 208 -29.85 9.72 13.46
CA PHE A 208 -29.15 11.01 13.51
C PHE A 208 -27.79 10.88 14.19
N ASP A 209 -27.72 10.28 15.38
CA ASP A 209 -26.45 10.06 16.08
C ASP A 209 -25.47 9.22 15.26
N ARG A 210 -25.98 8.20 14.55
CA ARG A 210 -25.16 7.40 13.62
C ARG A 210 -24.60 8.27 12.48
N PHE A 211 -25.41 9.12 11.86
CA PHE A 211 -24.94 10.00 10.78
C PHE A 211 -23.90 11.02 11.24
N LEU A 212 -24.06 11.56 12.45
CA LEU A 212 -23.06 12.44 13.04
C LEU A 212 -21.74 11.70 13.27
N LEU A 213 -21.79 10.45 13.73
CA LEU A 213 -20.60 9.61 13.89
C LEU A 213 -19.95 9.25 12.55
N GLU A 214 -20.75 8.89 11.54
CA GLU A 214 -20.27 8.57 10.19
C GLU A 214 -19.57 9.77 9.54
N SER A 215 -20.03 11.01 9.80
CA SER A 215 -19.37 12.24 9.32
C SER A 215 -17.91 12.35 9.75
N TYR A 216 -17.56 11.85 10.95
CA TYR A 216 -16.17 11.88 11.45
C TYR A 216 -15.21 11.10 10.56
N ILE A 217 -15.69 10.06 9.87
CA ILE A 217 -14.87 9.22 9.02
C ILE A 217 -15.02 9.61 7.55
N GLU A 218 -16.23 9.93 7.11
CA GLU A 218 -16.48 10.23 5.69
C GLU A 218 -15.92 11.59 5.26
N ASP A 219 -15.98 12.59 6.14
CA ASP A 219 -15.54 13.94 5.81
C ASP A 219 -14.05 14.18 6.16
N ASN A 220 -13.47 13.27 6.94
CA ASN A 220 -12.09 13.37 7.40
C ASN A 220 -11.10 12.75 6.41
N LYS A 221 -10.23 13.57 5.83
CA LYS A 221 -9.19 13.08 4.91
C LYS A 221 -8.18 12.16 5.58
N ARG A 222 -7.97 12.30 6.88
CA ARG A 222 -7.01 11.55 7.69
C ARG A 222 -7.61 10.34 8.37
N VAL A 223 -8.91 10.09 8.26
CA VAL A 223 -9.57 8.90 8.83
C VAL A 223 -10.31 8.14 7.75
N LYS A 224 -10.11 6.82 7.66
CA LYS A 224 -10.86 5.97 6.70
C LYS A 224 -11.27 4.65 7.31
N TRP A 225 -12.43 4.15 6.86
CA TRP A 225 -12.89 2.80 7.17
C TRP A 225 -11.95 1.74 6.62
N CYS A 226 -11.82 0.63 7.37
CA CYS A 226 -11.20 -0.57 6.87
C CYS A 226 -12.06 -1.20 5.74
N PRO A 227 -11.51 -1.46 4.54
CA PRO A 227 -12.26 -1.98 3.39
C PRO A 227 -12.52 -3.50 3.46
N SER A 228 -12.48 -4.09 4.67
CA SER A 228 -12.65 -5.54 4.82
C SER A 228 -14.06 -5.97 4.41
N VAL A 229 -14.17 -7.17 3.85
CA VAL A 229 -15.45 -7.78 3.47
C VAL A 229 -15.59 -9.13 4.20
N PRO A 230 -16.54 -9.27 5.14
CA PRO A 230 -17.44 -8.25 5.69
C PRO A 230 -16.70 -7.12 6.45
N HIS A 231 -17.33 -5.95 6.58
CA HIS A 231 -16.72 -4.81 7.29
C HIS A 231 -16.47 -5.15 8.76
N CYS A 232 -15.22 -4.98 9.20
CA CYS A 232 -14.82 -5.25 10.59
C CYS A 232 -15.24 -4.13 11.57
N GLY A 233 -15.71 -2.98 11.06
CA GLY A 233 -16.14 -1.84 11.88
C GLY A 233 -15.00 -0.99 12.46
N ASN A 234 -13.76 -1.24 12.06
CA ASN A 234 -12.60 -0.43 12.45
C ASN A 234 -12.29 0.65 11.41
N ALA A 235 -11.75 1.77 11.87
CA ALA A 235 -11.21 2.85 11.06
C ALA A 235 -9.71 3.05 11.35
N ILE A 236 -9.01 3.74 10.45
CA ILE A 236 -7.58 4.06 10.60
C ILE A 236 -7.43 5.57 10.49
N ARG A 237 -6.73 6.17 11.44
CA ARG A 237 -6.34 7.58 11.47
C ARG A 237 -4.85 7.71 11.16
N ILE A 238 -4.48 8.61 10.26
CA ILE A 238 -3.07 8.95 9.97
C ILE A 238 -2.70 10.29 10.59
N GLU A 239 -1.46 10.39 11.09
CA GLU A 239 -0.94 11.61 11.72
C GLU A 239 -0.05 12.43 10.77
N VAL A 240 0.59 11.78 9.77
CA VAL A 240 1.50 12.42 8.81
C VAL A 240 1.05 12.13 7.37
N ASP A 241 1.12 13.15 6.51
CA ASP A 241 0.69 13.13 5.10
C ASP A 241 1.66 12.38 4.17
N GLU A 242 2.01 11.13 4.47
CA GLU A 242 2.84 10.31 3.57
C GLU A 242 2.31 8.88 3.42
N LEU A 243 1.44 8.73 2.42
CA LEU A 243 1.01 7.54 1.66
C LEU A 243 1.32 6.16 2.26
N CYS A 244 0.85 5.93 3.48
CA CYS A 244 1.05 4.66 4.15
C CYS A 244 0.15 3.56 3.56
N GLU A 245 0.77 2.43 3.22
CA GLU A 245 0.12 1.14 3.42
C GLU A 245 -0.12 0.98 4.92
N VAL A 246 -1.38 0.77 5.27
CA VAL A 246 -1.84 0.66 6.65
C VAL A 246 -2.36 -0.74 6.91
N GLU A 247 -2.21 -1.18 8.15
CA GLU A 247 -2.71 -2.47 8.61
C GLU A 247 -3.80 -2.23 9.65
N CYS A 248 -4.97 -2.83 9.41
CA CYS A 248 -6.04 -2.83 10.39
C CYS A 248 -5.80 -3.91 11.45
N ALA A 249 -6.34 -3.74 12.65
CA ALA A 249 -6.33 -4.77 13.70
C ALA A 249 -7.02 -6.10 13.29
N CYS A 250 -7.79 -6.12 12.20
CA CYS A 250 -8.32 -7.36 11.62
C CYS A 250 -7.30 -8.12 10.74
N GLY A 251 -6.08 -7.61 10.59
CA GLY A 251 -5.02 -8.17 9.76
C GLY A 251 -5.08 -7.80 8.27
N LEU A 252 -6.05 -6.96 7.86
CA LEU A 252 -6.14 -6.48 6.48
C LEU A 252 -5.16 -5.32 6.25
N GLN A 253 -4.28 -5.50 5.27
CA GLN A 253 -3.39 -4.46 4.76
C GLN A 253 -3.97 -3.83 3.50
N PHE A 254 -4.04 -2.50 3.45
CA PHE A 254 -4.59 -1.76 2.31
C PHE A 254 -3.90 -0.41 2.12
N CYS A 255 -4.05 0.19 0.93
CA CYS A 255 -3.55 1.53 0.67
C CYS A 255 -4.52 2.58 1.23
N PHE A 256 -4.05 3.43 2.14
CA PHE A 256 -4.90 4.49 2.70
C PHE A 256 -5.37 5.49 1.63
N GLY A 257 -4.55 5.78 0.61
CA GLY A 257 -4.88 6.73 -0.45
C GLY A 257 -6.09 6.32 -1.29
N CYS A 258 -6.09 5.09 -1.82
CA CYS A 258 -7.11 4.60 -2.75
C CYS A 258 -8.08 3.55 -2.16
N SER A 259 -7.90 3.17 -0.89
CA SER A 259 -8.68 2.12 -0.19
C SER A 259 -8.69 0.75 -0.88
N SER A 260 -7.78 0.52 -1.84
CA SER A 260 -7.60 -0.77 -2.51
C SER A 260 -6.57 -1.62 -1.81
N GLU A 261 -6.38 -2.86 -2.27
CA GLU A 261 -5.31 -3.72 -1.75
C GLU A 261 -3.95 -3.00 -1.78
N ALA A 262 -3.14 -3.29 -0.78
CA ALA A 262 -1.84 -2.67 -0.59
C ALA A 262 -0.93 -3.06 -1.77
N HIS A 263 -0.58 -2.07 -2.60
CA HIS A 263 -0.09 -2.26 -3.98
C HIS A 263 1.33 -1.75 -4.22
N SER A 264 2.13 -1.52 -3.18
CA SER A 264 3.51 -1.07 -3.31
C SER A 264 4.40 -2.16 -3.94
N PRO A 265 5.28 -1.85 -4.92
CA PRO A 265 5.80 -0.52 -5.26
C PRO A 265 5.05 0.24 -6.37
N CYS A 266 3.80 -0.09 -6.68
CA CYS A 266 3.01 0.72 -7.59
C CYS A 266 2.45 1.97 -6.90
N SER A 267 2.48 3.11 -7.59
CA SER A 267 1.63 4.27 -7.23
C SER A 267 0.15 3.93 -7.41
N CYS A 268 -0.76 4.64 -6.72
CA CYS A 268 -2.20 4.42 -6.88
C CYS A 268 -2.66 4.57 -8.34
N LEU A 269 -2.04 5.47 -9.12
CA LEU A 269 -2.33 5.63 -10.54
C LEU A 269 -1.94 4.40 -11.35
N MET A 270 -0.71 3.91 -11.18
CA MET A 270 -0.24 2.68 -11.85
C MET A 270 -1.14 1.49 -11.49
N TRP A 271 -1.49 1.37 -10.20
CA TRP A 271 -2.35 0.30 -9.72
C TRP A 271 -3.74 0.37 -10.35
N LYS A 272 -4.38 1.54 -10.34
CA LYS A 272 -5.68 1.76 -10.97
C LYS A 272 -5.68 1.38 -12.46
N LEU A 273 -4.64 1.78 -13.19
CA LEU A 273 -4.49 1.44 -14.60
C LEU A 273 -4.26 -0.07 -14.80
N TRP A 274 -3.43 -0.69 -13.96
CA TRP A 274 -3.18 -2.13 -14.01
C TRP A 274 -4.45 -2.94 -13.73
N SER A 275 -5.17 -2.63 -12.65
CA SER A 275 -6.40 -3.32 -12.28
C SER A 275 -7.46 -3.20 -13.38
N LYS A 276 -7.62 -2.01 -13.96
CA LYS A 276 -8.52 -1.81 -15.10
C LYS A 276 -8.09 -2.66 -16.30
N LYS A 277 -6.80 -2.65 -16.65
CA LYS A 277 -6.26 -3.43 -17.77
C LYS A 277 -6.45 -4.93 -17.56
N CYS A 278 -6.20 -5.42 -16.35
CA CYS A 278 -6.48 -6.81 -15.99
C CYS A 278 -7.97 -7.16 -16.13
N HIS A 279 -8.88 -6.27 -15.75
CA HIS A 279 -10.31 -6.50 -15.94
C HIS A 279 -10.68 -6.56 -17.42
N ASP A 280 -10.29 -5.55 -18.21
CA ASP A 280 -10.64 -5.42 -19.62
C ASP A 280 -10.04 -6.56 -20.48
N GLU A 281 -8.79 -6.95 -20.21
CA GLU A 281 -8.07 -7.97 -20.99
C GLU A 281 -8.25 -9.40 -20.43
N SER A 282 -8.89 -9.56 -19.26
CA SER A 282 -9.24 -10.89 -18.70
C SER A 282 -10.17 -11.69 -19.60
N MET A 283 -10.98 -11.02 -20.43
CA MET A 283 -11.84 -11.69 -21.42
C MET A 283 -11.04 -12.34 -22.56
N THR A 284 -9.77 -11.95 -22.77
CA THR A 284 -8.90 -12.50 -23.84
C THR A 284 -7.74 -13.35 -23.27
N ALA A 285 -7.27 -13.07 -22.05
CA ALA A 285 -6.17 -13.79 -21.41
C ALA A 285 -6.56 -15.13 -20.75
N ASN A 286 -7.86 -15.40 -20.61
CA ASN A 286 -8.35 -16.62 -19.97
C ASN A 286 -8.08 -17.92 -20.77
N TRP A 287 -7.51 -17.83 -21.98
CA TRP A 287 -7.44 -18.97 -22.88
C TRP A 287 -6.27 -19.94 -22.65
N ILE A 288 -5.23 -19.59 -21.87
CA ILE A 288 -4.07 -20.49 -21.64
C ILE A 288 -3.45 -20.37 -20.24
N THR A 289 -4.24 -20.50 -19.17
CA THR A 289 -3.66 -20.80 -17.83
C THR A 289 -4.11 -22.18 -17.36
N VAL A 290 -3.68 -23.22 -18.07
CA VAL A 290 -3.86 -24.59 -17.63
C VAL A 290 -3.10 -24.74 -16.31
N HIS A 291 -3.76 -25.21 -15.25
CA HIS A 291 -3.15 -25.46 -13.93
C HIS A 291 -2.06 -26.55 -13.97
N THR A 292 -1.76 -27.05 -15.16
CA THR A 292 -0.74 -28.04 -15.45
C THR A 292 0.18 -27.53 -16.56
N LYS A 293 1.49 -27.69 -16.39
CA LYS A 293 2.50 -27.43 -17.42
C LYS A 293 3.27 -28.72 -17.74
N PRO A 294 3.67 -28.96 -19.00
CA PRO A 294 4.47 -30.13 -19.33
C PRO A 294 5.90 -29.97 -18.79
N CYS A 295 6.45 -31.02 -18.19
CA CYS A 295 7.85 -31.04 -17.77
C CYS A 295 8.78 -30.86 -18.99
N PRO A 296 9.80 -29.99 -18.93
CA PRO A 296 10.72 -29.76 -20.06
C PRO A 296 11.60 -30.98 -20.40
N SER A 297 11.69 -31.97 -19.49
CA SER A 297 12.51 -33.17 -19.70
C SER A 297 11.69 -34.39 -20.09
N CYS A 298 10.51 -34.60 -19.49
CA CYS A 298 9.71 -35.82 -19.70
C CYS A 298 8.30 -35.56 -20.27
N HIS A 299 7.94 -34.29 -20.49
CA HIS A 299 6.67 -33.81 -21.02
C HIS A 299 5.39 -34.21 -20.26
N LYS A 300 5.52 -34.97 -19.16
CA LYS A 300 4.39 -35.29 -18.27
C LYS A 300 3.81 -33.99 -17.68
N PRO A 301 2.47 -33.89 -17.55
CA PRO A 301 1.84 -32.74 -16.93
C PRO A 301 2.24 -32.65 -15.46
N VAL A 302 2.63 -31.45 -15.03
CA VAL A 302 2.99 -31.12 -13.65
C VAL A 302 2.00 -30.09 -13.15
N GLU A 303 1.28 -30.44 -12.09
CA GLU A 303 0.40 -29.53 -11.35
C GLU A 303 1.20 -28.78 -10.27
N LYS A 304 0.89 -27.50 -10.08
CA LYS A 304 1.53 -26.67 -9.06
C LYS A 304 0.79 -26.80 -7.73
N ASN A 305 1.44 -27.44 -6.75
CA ASN A 305 0.88 -27.74 -5.42
C ASN A 305 1.55 -26.96 -4.26
N GLY A 306 2.38 -25.97 -4.59
CA GLY A 306 3.10 -25.11 -3.64
C GLY A 306 3.29 -23.70 -4.19
N GLY A 307 3.75 -22.80 -3.33
CA GLY A 307 4.05 -21.40 -3.66
C GLY A 307 5.31 -21.23 -4.49
N CYS A 308 6.30 -22.08 -4.28
CA CYS A 308 7.56 -22.00 -5.02
C CYS A 308 7.34 -22.14 -6.53
N ASN A 309 7.86 -21.17 -7.31
CA ASN A 309 7.84 -21.22 -8.77
C ASN A 309 8.93 -22.16 -9.33
N LEU A 310 9.87 -22.64 -8.51
CA LEU A 310 10.81 -23.69 -8.88
C LEU A 310 10.18 -25.06 -8.58
N VAL A 311 9.42 -25.58 -9.54
CA VAL A 311 8.63 -26.82 -9.37
C VAL A 311 9.50 -28.04 -9.66
N ARG A 312 9.35 -29.10 -8.86
CA ARG A 312 10.06 -30.39 -9.04
C ARG A 312 9.13 -31.44 -9.63
N CYS A 313 9.47 -31.95 -10.81
CA CYS A 313 8.75 -33.05 -11.44
C CYS A 313 9.04 -34.39 -10.74
N ILE A 314 8.16 -35.38 -10.94
CA ILE A 314 8.35 -36.78 -10.49
C ILE A 314 9.65 -37.39 -11.08
N CYS A 315 10.05 -36.98 -12.28
CA CYS A 315 11.33 -37.37 -12.87
C CYS A 315 12.55 -36.69 -12.22
N LYS A 316 12.37 -36.04 -11.06
CA LYS A 316 13.37 -35.32 -10.25
C LYS A 316 13.94 -34.06 -10.89
N ARG A 317 13.53 -33.71 -12.11
CA ARG A 317 13.90 -32.45 -12.74
C ARG A 317 13.18 -31.26 -12.12
N THR A 318 13.93 -30.25 -11.67
CA THR A 318 13.40 -28.94 -11.27
C THR A 318 13.35 -28.00 -12.47
N PHE A 319 12.30 -27.18 -12.56
CA PHE A 319 12.17 -26.14 -13.57
C PHE A 319 11.34 -24.96 -13.09
N CYS A 320 11.59 -23.77 -13.65
CA CYS A 320 10.85 -22.55 -13.39
C CYS A 320 9.45 -22.62 -14.02
N TRP A 321 8.41 -22.32 -13.25
CA TRP A 321 7.02 -22.29 -13.71
C TRP A 321 6.79 -21.23 -14.79
N HIS A 322 7.56 -20.14 -14.81
CA HIS A 322 7.41 -19.07 -15.80
C HIS A 322 8.02 -19.44 -17.16
N CYS A 323 9.30 -19.82 -17.19
CA CYS A 323 10.06 -20.01 -18.43
C CYS A 323 10.39 -21.46 -18.80
N GLY A 324 10.21 -22.43 -17.91
CA GLY A 324 10.60 -23.83 -18.13
C GLY A 324 12.11 -24.12 -17.99
N GLY A 325 12.93 -23.14 -17.61
CA GLY A 325 14.38 -23.28 -17.40
C GLY A 325 14.76 -24.03 -16.10
N GLN A 326 15.98 -24.58 -16.03
CA GLN A 326 16.46 -25.40 -14.90
C GLN A 326 16.75 -24.60 -13.62
N THR A 327 17.33 -23.41 -13.79
CA THR A 327 17.71 -22.47 -12.71
C THR A 327 17.43 -21.05 -13.19
N HIS A 328 17.34 -20.10 -12.25
CA HIS A 328 17.21 -18.66 -12.56
C HIS A 328 18.56 -18.01 -12.93
N ASP A 329 19.64 -18.78 -13.08
CA ASP A 329 21.00 -18.28 -12.92
C ASP A 329 21.73 -17.86 -14.21
N PHE A 330 21.15 -17.95 -15.42
CA PHE A 330 21.95 -17.64 -16.62
C PHE A 330 21.29 -16.87 -17.77
N PHE A 331 19.96 -16.77 -17.86
CA PHE A 331 19.30 -15.98 -18.91
C PHE A 331 17.98 -15.34 -18.43
N GLY A 332 18.10 -14.29 -17.62
CA GLY A 332 17.11 -13.20 -17.47
C GLY A 332 15.63 -13.56 -17.57
N CYS A 333 15.12 -14.50 -16.75
CA CYS A 333 13.71 -14.89 -16.80
C CYS A 333 12.77 -13.70 -16.51
N GLY A 334 13.21 -12.67 -15.78
CA GLY A 334 12.41 -11.47 -15.49
C GLY A 334 12.51 -10.36 -16.55
N ARG A 335 13.53 -10.41 -17.43
CA ARG A 335 13.83 -9.31 -18.36
C ARG A 335 12.94 -9.33 -19.60
N TYR A 336 12.41 -8.18 -20.00
CA TYR A 336 11.70 -8.04 -21.27
C TYR A 336 12.64 -7.51 -22.34
N LYS A 337 12.86 -8.30 -23.40
CA LYS A 337 13.63 -7.87 -24.57
C LYS A 337 12.67 -7.47 -25.69
N ASP A 338 12.71 -6.21 -26.11
CA ASP A 338 12.05 -5.76 -27.32
C ASP A 338 12.67 -6.48 -28.54
N LYS A 339 11.84 -6.97 -29.44
CA LYS A 339 12.31 -7.49 -30.74
C LYS A 339 12.50 -6.30 -31.67
N ASP A 340 13.74 -6.03 -32.07
CA ASP A 340 14.08 -5.01 -33.06
C ASP A 340 13.54 -5.43 -34.45
N VAL A 341 12.29 -5.10 -34.76
CA VAL A 341 11.70 -5.28 -36.10
C VAL A 341 10.91 -4.01 -36.47
N GLU A 342 11.17 -3.47 -37.66
CA GLU A 342 10.56 -2.23 -38.17
C GLU A 342 9.04 -2.33 -38.46
N MET A 343 8.39 -1.17 -38.31
CA MET A 343 7.09 -0.71 -38.86
C MET A 343 5.76 -0.94 -38.09
N ASP A 344 4.93 0.10 -38.22
CA ASP A 344 3.78 0.54 -37.42
C ASP A 344 2.59 -0.43 -37.32
N THR A 345 2.51 -1.45 -38.19
CA THR A 345 1.40 -2.40 -38.25
C THR A 345 1.44 -3.52 -37.20
N GLN A 346 2.51 -3.60 -36.40
CA GLN A 346 2.68 -4.60 -35.32
C GLN A 346 2.70 -3.99 -33.90
N SER A 347 2.41 -2.70 -33.72
CA SER A 347 2.44 -2.05 -32.39
C SER A 347 1.49 -2.72 -31.39
N ALA A 348 0.23 -2.97 -31.78
CA ALA A 348 -0.76 -3.59 -30.89
C ALA A 348 -0.37 -5.01 -30.45
N LYS A 349 0.25 -5.79 -31.35
CA LYS A 349 0.75 -7.13 -31.03
C LYS A 349 1.94 -7.06 -30.06
N ARG A 350 2.87 -6.11 -30.26
CA ARG A 350 3.99 -5.87 -29.34
C ARG A 350 3.50 -5.43 -27.96
N ASP A 351 2.54 -4.52 -27.90
CA ASP A 351 1.95 -4.05 -26.65
C ASP A 351 1.23 -5.18 -25.89
N LEU A 352 0.58 -6.10 -26.62
CA LEU A 352 -0.05 -7.29 -26.05
C LEU A 352 0.98 -8.32 -25.57
N GLU A 353 2.03 -8.60 -26.35
CA GLU A 353 3.13 -9.50 -25.94
C GLU A 353 3.84 -8.96 -24.69
N ARG A 354 4.09 -7.65 -24.64
CA ARG A 354 4.65 -6.96 -23.48
C ARG A 354 3.72 -7.09 -22.28
N TYR A 355 2.43 -6.80 -22.44
CA TYR A 355 1.46 -6.98 -21.35
C TYR A 355 1.45 -8.42 -20.83
N MET A 356 1.33 -9.41 -21.72
CA MET A 356 1.30 -10.83 -21.35
C MET A 356 2.56 -11.25 -20.58
N HIS A 357 3.73 -10.72 -20.94
CA HIS A 357 4.97 -10.98 -20.22
C HIS A 357 4.88 -10.56 -18.74
N TYR A 358 4.49 -9.31 -18.47
CA TYR A 358 4.39 -8.80 -17.10
C TYR A 358 3.18 -9.38 -16.35
N TYR A 359 2.04 -9.56 -17.03
CA TYR A 359 0.83 -10.13 -16.46
C TYR A 359 1.04 -11.57 -15.98
N ASN A 360 1.65 -12.42 -16.80
CA ASN A 360 1.90 -13.82 -16.42
C ASN A 360 2.77 -13.92 -15.16
N ARG A 361 3.78 -13.06 -15.01
CA ARG A 361 4.65 -13.04 -13.83
C ARG A 361 3.94 -12.52 -12.59
N TYR A 362 3.28 -11.36 -12.71
CA TYR A 362 2.40 -10.81 -11.68
C TYR A 362 1.40 -11.87 -11.17
N LYS A 363 0.70 -12.53 -12.11
CA LYS A 363 -0.33 -13.51 -11.82
C LYS A 363 0.24 -14.75 -11.13
N ALA A 364 1.36 -15.28 -11.62
CA ALA A 364 1.95 -16.46 -10.99
C ALA A 364 2.53 -16.19 -9.59
N HIS A 365 3.09 -15.01 -9.31
CA HIS A 365 3.47 -14.65 -7.93
C HIS A 365 2.25 -14.41 -7.03
N THR A 366 1.18 -13.81 -7.56
CA THR A 366 -0.09 -13.64 -6.83
C THR A 366 -0.72 -14.99 -6.49
N ASP A 367 -0.71 -15.95 -7.41
CA ASP A 367 -1.24 -17.29 -7.20
C ASP A 367 -0.33 -18.11 -6.26
N SER A 368 1.00 -17.96 -6.35
CA SER A 368 1.96 -18.49 -5.37
C SER A 368 1.65 -18.00 -3.96
N PHE A 369 1.46 -16.70 -3.79
CA PHE A 369 1.14 -16.09 -2.50
C PHE A 369 -0.12 -16.69 -1.86
N LYS A 370 -1.17 -16.95 -2.67
CA LYS A 370 -2.40 -17.60 -2.20
C LYS A 370 -2.17 -19.04 -1.72
N LEU A 371 -1.28 -19.79 -2.36
CA LEU A 371 -0.91 -21.14 -1.93
C LEU A 371 -0.10 -21.10 -0.62
N GLU A 372 0.84 -20.16 -0.50
CA GLU A 372 1.67 -20.01 0.69
C GLU A 372 0.85 -19.54 1.91
N GLN A 373 -0.18 -18.71 1.71
CA GLN A 373 -1.13 -18.34 2.76
C GLN A 373 -1.90 -19.54 3.32
N LYS A 374 -2.31 -20.49 2.46
CA LYS A 374 -2.94 -21.74 2.90
C LYS A 374 -1.94 -22.59 3.68
N MET A 375 -0.70 -22.69 3.18
CA MET A 375 0.37 -23.41 3.86
C MET A 375 0.70 -22.86 5.24
N LYS A 376 0.70 -21.53 5.44
CA LYS A 376 0.95 -20.92 6.76
C LYS A 376 -0.02 -21.46 7.83
N LYS A 377 -1.30 -21.66 7.49
CA LYS A 377 -2.28 -22.25 8.42
C LYS A 377 -1.87 -23.66 8.82
N THR A 378 -1.60 -24.52 7.83
CA THR A 378 -1.14 -25.89 8.07
C THR A 378 0.17 -25.95 8.87
N MET A 379 1.11 -25.06 8.61
CA MET A 379 2.35 -24.98 9.38
C MET A 379 2.13 -24.51 10.81
N HIS A 380 1.23 -23.54 11.03
CA HIS A 380 0.91 -23.06 12.37
C HIS A 380 0.26 -24.17 13.21
N ASP A 381 -0.67 -24.93 12.63
CA ASP A 381 -1.30 -26.08 13.30
C ASP A 381 -0.25 -27.13 13.70
N LYS A 382 0.71 -27.42 12.80
CA LYS A 382 1.81 -28.36 13.06
C LYS A 382 2.74 -27.88 14.17
N ILE A 383 3.09 -26.58 14.18
CA ILE A 383 3.92 -25.99 15.23
C ILE A 383 3.22 -26.14 16.59
N ASN A 384 1.91 -25.92 16.65
CA ASN A 384 1.13 -26.08 17.89
C ASN A 384 1.12 -27.53 18.38
N THR A 385 0.91 -28.52 17.49
CA THR A 385 1.00 -29.95 17.86
C THR A 385 2.40 -30.34 18.37
N LEU A 386 3.47 -29.74 17.83
CA LEU A 386 4.83 -29.99 18.29
C LEU A 386 5.10 -29.38 19.67
N TYR A 387 4.53 -28.20 19.98
CA TYR A 387 4.58 -27.61 21.32
C TYR A 387 3.87 -28.48 22.37
N GLU A 388 2.79 -29.17 22.00
CA GLU A 388 2.04 -30.04 22.92
C GLU A 388 2.73 -31.39 23.18
N SER A 389 3.55 -31.87 22.24
CA SER A 389 4.15 -33.21 22.30
C SER A 389 5.60 -33.24 22.79
N ASP A 390 6.33 -32.12 22.75
CA ASP A 390 7.74 -32.04 23.12
C ASP A 390 7.91 -31.26 24.44
N SER A 391 8.53 -31.88 25.46
CA SER A 391 8.86 -31.20 26.73
C SER A 391 10.01 -30.19 26.59
N SER A 392 10.67 -30.15 25.43
CA SER A 392 11.71 -29.16 25.10
C SER A 392 11.10 -27.90 24.48
N SER A 393 11.40 -26.72 25.05
CA SER A 393 10.99 -25.42 24.53
C SER A 393 11.76 -25.07 23.25
N LYS A 394 11.42 -25.71 22.13
CA LYS A 394 11.96 -25.34 20.81
C LYS A 394 11.25 -24.08 20.32
N ASP A 395 11.99 -22.99 20.20
CA ASP A 395 11.48 -21.76 19.62
C ASP A 395 11.31 -21.90 18.10
N PHE A 396 10.06 -21.78 17.63
CA PHE A 396 9.66 -21.77 16.21
C PHE A 396 9.30 -20.37 15.67
N SER A 397 9.51 -19.30 16.46
CA SER A 397 9.20 -17.91 16.05
C SER A 397 9.88 -17.52 14.73
N TRP A 398 11.08 -18.04 14.48
CA TRP A 398 11.84 -17.83 13.25
C TRP A 398 11.13 -18.36 11.99
N ILE A 399 10.31 -19.41 12.08
CA ILE A 399 9.49 -19.89 10.94
C ILE A 399 8.39 -18.87 10.64
N THR A 400 7.69 -18.39 11.67
CA THR A 400 6.64 -17.38 11.51
C THR A 400 7.22 -16.08 10.95
N ASN A 401 8.39 -15.64 11.44
CA ASN A 401 9.10 -14.47 10.91
C ASN A 401 9.54 -14.69 9.45
N GLY A 402 10.09 -15.88 9.14
CA GLY A 402 10.44 -16.27 7.78
C GLY A 402 9.24 -16.23 6.81
N LEU A 403 8.08 -16.75 7.24
CA LEU A 403 6.84 -16.71 6.47
C LEU A 403 6.32 -15.28 6.28
N ASN A 404 6.34 -14.45 7.32
CA ASN A 404 5.91 -13.05 7.22
C ASN A 404 6.81 -12.27 6.23
N ARG A 405 8.13 -12.50 6.26
CA ARG A 405 9.08 -11.92 5.30
C ARG A 405 8.86 -12.45 3.89
N LEU A 406 8.61 -13.74 3.72
CA LEU A 406 8.26 -14.34 2.43
C LEU A 406 7.00 -13.67 1.84
N PHE A 407 5.97 -13.48 2.66
CA PHE A 407 4.70 -12.89 2.27
C PHE A 407 4.83 -11.45 1.81
N ARG A 408 5.56 -10.62 2.59
CA ARG A 408 5.90 -9.26 2.16
C ARG A 408 6.65 -9.31 0.84
N SER A 409 7.66 -10.17 0.74
CA SER A 409 8.52 -10.23 -0.45
C SER A 409 7.76 -10.65 -1.70
N ARG A 410 6.80 -11.58 -1.58
CA ARG A 410 5.88 -11.99 -2.66
C ARG A 410 4.96 -10.88 -3.12
N ARG A 411 4.41 -10.09 -2.18
CA ARG A 411 3.58 -8.92 -2.52
C ARG A 411 4.40 -7.91 -3.32
N ILE A 412 5.58 -7.55 -2.81
CA ILE A 412 6.51 -6.63 -3.46
C ILE A 412 6.85 -7.11 -4.86
N LEU A 413 7.27 -8.37 -4.97
CA LEU A 413 7.67 -8.96 -6.24
C LEU A 413 6.50 -9.00 -7.23
N SER A 414 5.29 -9.38 -6.79
CA SER A 414 4.09 -9.37 -7.64
C SER A 414 3.87 -7.98 -8.23
N TYR A 415 3.89 -6.93 -7.41
CA TYR A 415 3.59 -5.56 -7.82
C TYR A 415 4.77 -4.85 -8.51
N SER A 416 5.99 -5.35 -8.37
CA SER A 416 7.15 -4.86 -9.10
C SER A 416 7.05 -5.07 -10.61
N TYR A 417 6.30 -6.09 -11.06
CA TYR A 417 6.05 -6.35 -12.49
C TYR A 417 5.12 -5.32 -13.15
N PRO A 418 3.92 -5.02 -12.59
CA PRO A 418 3.11 -3.89 -13.04
C PRO A 418 3.86 -2.56 -12.97
N PHE A 419 4.65 -2.33 -11.92
CA PHE A 419 5.50 -1.15 -11.80
C PHE A 419 6.47 -1.05 -12.99
N ALA A 420 7.23 -2.12 -13.27
CA ALA A 420 8.15 -2.20 -14.40
C ALA A 420 7.47 -1.98 -15.76
N PHE A 421 6.28 -2.56 -15.95
CA PHE A 421 5.47 -2.38 -17.17
C PHE A 421 5.18 -0.90 -17.45
N TYR A 422 4.86 -0.14 -16.41
CA TYR A 422 4.48 1.27 -16.50
C TYR A 422 5.68 2.22 -16.51
N ILE A 423 6.68 2.00 -15.65
CA ILE A 423 7.87 2.86 -15.51
C ILE A 423 8.75 2.81 -16.78
N PHE A 424 8.97 1.61 -17.32
CA PHE A 424 9.72 1.40 -18.55
C PHE A 424 8.80 1.37 -19.79
N GLY A 425 7.51 1.61 -19.60
CA GLY A 425 6.52 1.68 -20.68
C GLY A 425 6.45 3.05 -21.35
N ASN A 426 5.93 3.06 -22.58
CA ASN A 426 5.75 4.28 -23.36
C ASN A 426 4.42 5.01 -23.05
N GLN A 427 3.61 4.52 -22.10
CA GLN A 427 2.25 5.03 -21.88
C GLN A 427 2.14 6.15 -20.85
N LEU A 428 2.88 6.09 -19.73
CA LEU A 428 2.82 7.13 -18.69
C LEU A 428 3.68 8.37 -19.03
N PHE A 429 4.80 8.19 -19.72
CA PHE A 429 5.79 9.26 -19.95
C PHE A 429 5.61 10.04 -21.25
N LYS A 430 4.63 9.71 -22.09
CA LYS A 430 4.35 10.49 -23.32
C LYS A 430 3.86 11.91 -23.00
N GLU A 431 3.18 12.10 -21.86
CA GLU A 431 2.66 13.40 -21.44
C GLU A 431 3.71 14.24 -20.71
N ASP A 432 4.52 13.64 -19.83
CA ASP A 432 5.57 14.35 -19.11
C ASP A 432 6.78 14.73 -19.98
N MET A 433 7.13 13.90 -20.98
CA MET A 433 8.14 14.27 -21.98
C MET A 433 7.65 15.42 -22.88
N LYS A 434 6.35 15.45 -23.20
CA LYS A 434 5.74 16.58 -23.94
C LYS A 434 5.70 17.85 -23.09
N LYS A 435 5.35 17.77 -21.80
CA LYS A 435 5.34 18.92 -20.87
C LYS A 435 6.75 19.45 -20.57
N LYS A 436 7.76 18.57 -20.40
CA LYS A 436 9.17 18.99 -20.29
C LYS A 436 9.63 19.68 -21.57
N LYS A 437 9.32 19.11 -22.74
CA LYS A 437 9.64 19.72 -24.04
C LYS A 437 8.98 21.08 -24.24
N GLN A 438 7.69 21.22 -23.91
CA GLN A 438 6.96 22.49 -23.96
C GLN A 438 7.51 23.53 -22.98
N ARG A 439 7.88 23.13 -21.76
CA ARG A 439 8.46 24.03 -20.75
C ARG A 439 9.88 24.51 -21.11
N TYR A 440 10.69 23.66 -21.76
CA TYR A 440 11.97 24.08 -22.35
C TYR A 440 11.77 24.98 -23.59
N GLU A 441 10.73 24.73 -24.40
CA GLU A 441 10.37 25.55 -25.56
C GLU A 441 9.78 26.92 -25.16
N GLU A 442 9.15 27.03 -23.99
CA GLU A 442 8.60 28.26 -23.41
C GLU A 442 9.67 29.13 -22.71
N GLU A 443 10.73 28.52 -22.17
CA GLU A 443 11.85 29.25 -21.54
C GLU A 443 12.89 29.83 -22.54
N GLU A 444 12.91 29.40 -23.80
CA GLU A 444 13.79 29.94 -24.87
C GLU A 444 13.04 30.72 -25.96
N GLY A 445 11.98 31.44 -25.57
CA GLY A 445 11.18 32.31 -26.43
C GLY A 445 11.89 33.56 -27.00
N GLU A 446 13.18 33.76 -26.76
CA GLU A 446 13.93 34.89 -27.35
C GLU A 446 15.37 34.51 -27.74
N LYS A 447 15.56 33.95 -28.95
CA LYS A 447 16.73 34.22 -29.83
C LYS A 447 16.62 33.53 -31.20
N LYS A 448 15.64 33.93 -32.01
CA LYS A 448 15.74 33.76 -33.46
C LYS A 448 16.67 34.83 -34.06
N LYS A 449 17.98 34.55 -34.15
CA LYS A 449 18.89 35.08 -35.19
C LYS A 449 20.30 34.48 -35.07
N LYS A 450 20.54 33.34 -35.74
CA LYS A 450 21.66 33.07 -36.67
C LYS A 450 21.74 31.56 -36.99
N ARG A 451 21.62 31.24 -38.29
CA ARG A 451 21.33 29.91 -38.87
C ARG A 451 22.54 28.93 -38.91
N GLN A 452 23.39 28.97 -37.90
CA GLN A 452 24.45 27.97 -37.66
C GLN A 452 24.38 27.38 -36.23
N LYS A 453 23.79 28.10 -35.27
CA LYS A 453 23.46 27.57 -33.93
C LYS A 453 22.32 26.54 -33.94
N TYR A 454 21.39 26.63 -34.89
CA TYR A 454 20.22 25.75 -34.97
C TYR A 454 20.56 24.28 -35.27
N GLU A 455 21.64 24.01 -36.01
CA GLU A 455 22.11 22.64 -36.27
C GLU A 455 22.94 22.08 -35.11
N GLU A 456 23.71 22.91 -34.40
CA GLU A 456 24.42 22.53 -33.17
C GLU A 456 23.44 22.30 -32.00
N GLU A 457 22.40 23.13 -31.86
CA GLU A 457 21.31 22.95 -30.89
C GLU A 457 20.46 21.72 -31.21
N LYS A 458 20.16 21.46 -32.49
CA LYS A 458 19.48 20.21 -32.90
C LYS A 458 20.34 18.97 -32.62
N LYS A 459 21.66 19.06 -32.80
CA LYS A 459 22.61 17.98 -32.42
C LYS A 459 22.71 17.82 -30.91
N LYS A 460 22.75 18.92 -30.14
CA LYS A 460 22.73 18.90 -28.66
C LYS A 460 21.43 18.33 -28.11
N ASN A 461 20.27 18.72 -28.65
CA ASN A 461 18.98 18.16 -28.27
C ASN A 461 18.86 16.68 -28.63
N LYS A 462 19.38 16.27 -29.79
CA LYS A 462 19.45 14.85 -30.15
C LYS A 462 20.38 14.07 -29.21
N GLN A 463 21.54 14.63 -28.88
CA GLN A 463 22.47 14.02 -27.92
C GLN A 463 21.84 13.89 -26.53
N LEU A 464 21.15 14.93 -26.04
CA LEU A 464 20.40 14.90 -24.78
C LEU A 464 19.28 13.83 -24.80
N GLU A 465 18.52 13.72 -25.91
CA GLU A 465 17.51 12.66 -26.06
C GLU A 465 18.13 11.26 -26.06
N ASP A 466 19.28 11.09 -26.70
CA ASP A 466 19.99 9.80 -26.78
C ASP A 466 20.65 9.45 -25.42
N ASP A 467 21.21 10.43 -24.71
CA ASP A 467 21.74 10.27 -23.35
C ASP A 467 20.63 9.92 -22.35
N MET A 468 19.47 10.56 -22.45
CA MET A 468 18.29 10.23 -21.62
C MET A 468 17.74 8.82 -21.91
N LYS A 469 17.73 8.39 -23.18
CA LYS A 469 17.36 7.00 -23.52
C LYS A 469 18.35 6.01 -22.95
N LYS A 470 19.66 6.31 -23.04
CA LYS A 470 20.72 5.47 -22.48
C LYS A 470 20.62 5.37 -20.96
N ASP A 471 20.40 6.47 -20.26
CA ASP A 471 20.14 6.48 -18.80
C ASP A 471 18.92 5.62 -18.44
N ARG A 472 17.82 5.74 -19.20
CA ARG A 472 16.62 4.93 -19.00
C ARG A 472 16.89 3.43 -19.18
N THR A 473 17.66 3.05 -20.20
CA THR A 473 18.04 1.64 -20.43
C THR A 473 18.92 1.12 -19.29
N ILE A 474 19.91 1.89 -18.84
CA ILE A 474 20.76 1.51 -17.70
C ILE A 474 19.92 1.30 -16.44
N LYS A 475 18.99 2.21 -16.15
CA LYS A 475 18.08 2.09 -15.00
C LYS A 475 17.14 0.89 -15.12
N GLN A 476 16.69 0.57 -16.32
CA GLN A 476 15.90 -0.63 -16.58
C GLN A 476 16.72 -1.90 -16.31
N ASP A 477 17.92 -2.00 -16.87
CA ASP A 477 18.79 -3.16 -16.68
C ASP A 477 19.13 -3.37 -15.20
N LEU A 478 19.43 -2.28 -14.47
CA LEU A 478 19.73 -2.32 -13.04
C LEU A 478 18.51 -2.75 -12.21
N PHE A 479 17.32 -2.19 -12.49
CA PHE A 479 16.08 -2.60 -11.84
C PHE A 479 15.79 -4.09 -12.06
N GLU A 480 15.86 -4.54 -13.32
CA GLU A 480 15.55 -5.91 -13.68
C GLU A 480 16.56 -6.91 -13.10
N ASP A 481 17.82 -6.51 -12.94
CA ASP A 481 18.84 -7.31 -12.25
C ASP A 481 18.54 -7.45 -10.75
N GLN A 482 18.24 -6.34 -10.07
CA GLN A 482 17.85 -6.36 -8.66
C GLN A 482 16.56 -7.17 -8.44
N GLN A 483 15.56 -7.00 -9.31
CA GLN A 483 14.31 -7.76 -9.29
C GLN A 483 14.57 -9.27 -9.44
N GLN A 484 15.47 -9.68 -10.33
CA GLN A 484 15.81 -11.08 -10.54
C GLN A 484 16.57 -11.69 -9.34
N GLN A 485 17.53 -10.95 -8.77
CA GLN A 485 18.23 -11.39 -7.57
C GLN A 485 17.27 -11.56 -6.39
N PHE A 486 16.33 -10.62 -6.24
CA PHE A 486 15.29 -10.68 -5.23
C PHE A 486 14.35 -11.89 -5.45
N GLU A 487 13.85 -12.08 -6.67
CA GLU A 487 13.01 -13.24 -7.02
C GLU A 487 13.70 -14.57 -6.70
N ALA A 488 14.96 -14.74 -7.09
CA ALA A 488 15.70 -15.97 -6.82
C ALA A 488 15.80 -16.28 -5.32
N ASN A 489 15.98 -15.27 -4.47
CA ASN A 489 16.03 -15.44 -3.02
C ASN A 489 14.63 -15.70 -2.42
N VAL A 490 13.58 -15.07 -2.96
CA VAL A 490 12.19 -15.37 -2.59
C VAL A 490 11.82 -16.82 -2.90
N GLU A 491 12.17 -17.33 -4.08
CA GLU A 491 11.90 -18.73 -4.44
C GLU A 491 12.71 -19.71 -3.59
N LYS A 492 13.99 -19.41 -3.31
CA LYS A 492 14.79 -20.23 -2.38
C LYS A 492 14.15 -20.25 -0.99
N LEU A 493 13.70 -19.11 -0.47
CA LEU A 493 13.09 -19.01 0.86
C LEU A 493 11.78 -19.80 0.92
N SER A 494 10.92 -19.63 -0.10
CA SER A 494 9.69 -20.40 -0.28
C SER A 494 9.97 -21.91 -0.28
N MET A 495 10.96 -22.35 -1.06
CA MET A 495 11.37 -23.76 -1.12
C MET A 495 11.81 -24.29 0.26
N TYR A 496 12.67 -23.58 0.98
CA TYR A 496 13.14 -24.02 2.30
C TYR A 496 12.03 -24.07 3.36
N LEU A 497 11.08 -23.13 3.31
CA LEU A 497 9.93 -23.10 4.22
C LEU A 497 8.89 -24.18 3.87
N GLU A 498 8.86 -24.66 2.63
CA GLU A 498 8.00 -25.76 2.16
C GLU A 498 8.57 -27.16 2.48
N GLU A 499 9.82 -27.27 2.93
CA GLU A 499 10.44 -28.57 3.22
C GLU A 499 9.83 -29.27 4.43
N LYS A 500 9.58 -30.58 4.31
CA LYS A 500 9.13 -31.41 5.43
C LYS A 500 10.29 -31.64 6.40
N PHE A 501 10.15 -31.16 7.63
CA PHE A 501 11.18 -31.23 8.68
C PHE A 501 10.89 -32.26 9.80
N GLU A 502 9.76 -32.97 9.72
CA GLU A 502 9.28 -33.94 10.73
C GLU A 502 10.28 -35.08 11.03
N SER A 503 11.18 -35.39 10.09
CA SER A 503 12.16 -36.48 10.20
C SER A 503 13.62 -35.99 10.32
N TYR A 504 13.84 -34.72 10.64
CA TYR A 504 15.19 -34.16 10.69
C TYR A 504 15.90 -34.55 11.99
N SER A 505 17.17 -34.94 11.88
CA SER A 505 18.06 -35.02 13.05
C SER A 505 18.27 -33.62 13.65
N GLU A 506 18.70 -33.54 14.91
CA GLU A 506 18.92 -32.25 15.57
C GLU A 506 19.92 -31.36 14.81
N ASP A 507 21.02 -31.93 14.29
CA ASP A 507 22.02 -31.19 13.53
C ASP A 507 21.46 -30.68 12.19
N LYS A 508 20.64 -31.51 11.53
CA LYS A 508 19.96 -31.12 10.29
C LYS A 508 18.93 -30.02 10.55
N PHE A 509 18.22 -30.10 11.67
CA PHE A 509 17.26 -29.08 12.11
C PHE A 509 17.94 -27.75 12.44
N LYS A 510 19.07 -27.77 13.17
CA LYS A 510 19.89 -26.57 13.44
C LYS A 510 20.40 -25.93 12.16
N GLY A 511 20.92 -26.75 11.23
CA GLY A 511 21.36 -26.28 9.91
C GLY A 511 20.24 -25.66 9.09
N TRP A 512 19.04 -26.26 9.12
CA TRP A 512 17.85 -25.74 8.45
C TRP A 512 17.38 -24.40 9.06
N LYS A 513 17.37 -24.29 10.39
CA LYS A 513 17.06 -23.03 11.11
C LYS A 513 18.01 -21.90 10.70
N MET A 514 19.33 -22.14 10.77
CA MET A 514 20.33 -21.13 10.41
C MET A 514 20.20 -20.65 8.97
N ARG A 515 20.01 -21.58 8.01
CA ARG A 515 19.82 -21.22 6.60
C ARG A 515 18.54 -20.44 6.36
N THR A 516 17.44 -20.82 7.01
CA THR A 516 16.15 -20.12 6.86
C THR A 516 16.25 -18.69 7.39
N ILE A 517 16.86 -18.49 8.55
CA ILE A 517 17.09 -17.16 9.13
C ILE A 517 17.95 -16.31 8.19
N ALA A 518 19.12 -16.83 7.80
CA ALA A 518 20.04 -16.11 6.92
C ALA A 518 19.37 -15.71 5.60
N LEU A 519 18.69 -16.65 4.95
CA LEU A 519 17.99 -16.39 3.70
C LEU A 519 16.83 -15.41 3.88
N SER A 520 16.09 -15.47 4.99
CA SER A 520 15.02 -14.52 5.26
C SER A 520 15.53 -13.08 5.44
N VAL A 521 16.72 -12.91 6.03
CA VAL A 521 17.38 -11.60 6.20
C VAL A 521 17.91 -11.11 4.85
N THR A 522 18.58 -11.96 4.08
CA THR A 522 19.07 -11.61 2.74
C THR A 522 17.93 -11.19 1.81
N THR A 523 16.83 -11.94 1.80
CA THR A 523 15.63 -11.58 1.02
C THR A 523 15.07 -10.24 1.47
N ASP A 524 15.00 -9.96 2.78
CA ASP A 524 14.55 -8.66 3.30
C ASP A 524 15.42 -7.49 2.81
N ASN A 525 16.74 -7.66 2.88
CA ASN A 525 17.69 -6.63 2.44
C ASN A 525 17.59 -6.39 0.93
N LEU A 526 17.46 -7.44 0.12
CA LEU A 526 17.25 -7.30 -1.33
C LEU A 526 15.94 -6.56 -1.65
N GLY A 527 14.87 -6.85 -0.90
CA GLY A 527 13.60 -6.14 -1.01
C GLY A 527 13.73 -4.65 -0.66
N ARG A 528 14.50 -4.33 0.39
CA ARG A 528 14.79 -2.94 0.80
C ARG A 528 15.58 -2.19 -0.27
N ASN A 529 16.66 -2.80 -0.78
CA ASN A 529 17.50 -2.20 -1.81
C ASN A 529 16.71 -1.91 -3.10
N LEU A 530 15.82 -2.83 -3.48
CA LEU A 530 14.92 -2.61 -4.61
C LEU A 530 13.99 -1.41 -4.38
N TYR A 531 13.47 -1.23 -3.16
CA TYR A 531 12.64 -0.07 -2.81
C TYR A 531 13.42 1.23 -2.84
N GLU A 532 14.61 1.23 -2.25
CA GLU A 532 15.49 2.39 -2.23
C GLU A 532 15.76 2.84 -3.68
N PHE A 533 16.16 1.92 -4.56
CA PHE A 533 16.38 2.23 -5.98
C PHE A 533 15.11 2.76 -6.69
N ILE A 534 13.93 2.22 -6.36
CA ILE A 534 12.66 2.72 -6.91
C ILE A 534 12.42 4.16 -6.45
N GLU A 535 12.61 4.46 -5.17
CA GLU A 535 12.35 5.78 -4.59
C GLU A 535 13.38 6.83 -5.06
N THR A 536 14.66 6.51 -5.01
CA THR A 536 15.76 7.43 -5.31
C THR A 536 15.99 7.61 -6.81
N ASP A 537 16.15 6.51 -7.53
CA ASP A 537 16.67 6.53 -8.90
C ASP A 537 15.58 6.51 -9.98
N LEU A 538 14.44 5.88 -9.70
CA LEU A 538 13.32 5.81 -10.64
C LEU A 538 12.29 6.93 -10.41
N LEU A 539 11.76 7.04 -9.19
CA LEU A 539 10.70 8.00 -8.85
C LEU A 539 11.26 9.39 -8.52
N GLY A 540 12.40 9.48 -7.83
CA GLY A 540 13.09 10.74 -7.53
C GLY A 540 13.44 11.56 -8.77
N CYS A 541 13.62 10.91 -9.92
CA CYS A 541 13.87 11.56 -11.21
C CYS A 541 12.61 12.21 -11.85
N ILE A 542 11.41 11.87 -11.37
CA ILE A 542 10.12 12.29 -11.94
C ILE A 542 9.56 13.47 -11.12
N LYS A 543 10.19 14.65 -11.26
CA LYS A 543 9.66 15.88 -10.65
C LYS A 543 8.35 16.29 -11.33
N GLY A 544 7.22 16.15 -10.61
CA GLY A 544 5.93 16.74 -10.98
C GLY A 544 4.75 15.79 -11.22
N ALA A 545 4.91 14.48 -10.98
CA ALA A 545 3.80 13.52 -11.08
C ALA A 545 3.51 12.89 -9.70
N ASP A 546 2.23 12.63 -9.41
CA ASP A 546 1.71 12.01 -8.18
C ASP A 546 2.12 10.52 -8.03
N HIS A 547 3.39 10.21 -8.23
CA HIS A 547 3.96 8.87 -8.12
C HIS A 547 4.68 8.71 -6.80
N LYS A 548 3.92 8.82 -5.70
CA LYS A 548 4.42 8.49 -4.38
C LYS A 548 4.07 7.04 -4.04
N ILE A 549 4.99 6.33 -3.41
CA ILE A 549 4.83 4.94 -2.95
C ILE A 549 5.04 4.88 -1.43
N ALA A 550 4.60 3.80 -0.80
CA ALA A 550 4.79 3.63 0.63
C ALA A 550 6.25 3.25 0.93
N PRO A 551 6.87 3.80 1.99
CA PRO A 551 8.23 3.47 2.35
C PRO A 551 8.36 2.01 2.77
N TYR A 552 9.54 1.43 2.54
CA TYR A 552 9.82 0.06 2.95
C TYR A 552 9.81 -0.11 4.47
N LYS A 553 8.91 -0.96 5.01
CA LYS A 553 8.84 -1.27 6.45
C LYS A 553 9.28 -2.70 6.72
N SER A 554 10.50 -2.89 7.22
CA SER A 554 11.11 -4.21 7.52
C SER A 554 10.43 -4.97 8.68
N LYS A 555 9.78 -4.27 9.62
CA LYS A 555 9.15 -4.86 10.82
C LYS A 555 7.61 -4.75 10.89
N GLY A 556 6.95 -4.32 9.81
CA GLY A 556 5.51 -4.00 9.84
C GLY A 556 4.59 -5.14 10.30
N VAL A 557 4.79 -6.35 9.78
CA VAL A 557 3.95 -7.54 10.09
C VAL A 557 4.33 -8.18 11.42
N GLU A 558 5.60 -8.07 11.84
CA GLU A 558 6.12 -8.69 13.07
C GLU A 558 5.51 -8.02 14.34
N LYS A 559 5.23 -6.70 14.29
CA LYS A 559 4.56 -5.95 15.38
C LYS A 559 3.07 -6.32 15.56
N ALA A 560 2.37 -6.77 14.52
CA ALA A 560 0.96 -7.17 14.64
C ALA A 560 0.78 -8.47 15.45
N SER A 561 1.73 -9.41 15.34
CA SER A 561 1.76 -10.63 16.16
C SER A 561 1.97 -10.35 17.65
N GLU A 562 2.75 -9.32 18.00
CA GLU A 562 2.96 -8.92 19.41
C GLU A 562 1.68 -8.36 20.05
N HIS A 563 0.83 -7.69 19.27
CA HIS A 563 -0.48 -7.24 19.74
C HIS A 563 -1.50 -8.38 19.90
N HIS A 564 -1.42 -9.45 19.10
CA HIS A 564 -2.25 -10.65 19.29
C HIS A 564 -1.84 -11.47 20.52
N SER A 565 -0.56 -11.48 20.89
CA SER A 565 -0.09 -12.13 22.13
C SER A 565 -0.44 -11.33 23.40
N SER A 566 -0.76 -10.04 23.25
CA SER A 566 -1.12 -9.14 24.35
C SER A 566 -2.62 -9.16 24.67
N LEU A 567 -3.46 -9.67 23.75
CA LEU A 567 -4.88 -9.91 23.96
C LEU A 567 -5.11 -11.39 24.26
N GLY A 568 -4.58 -11.84 25.39
CA GLY A 568 -5.00 -13.10 26.01
C GLY A 568 -6.42 -12.97 26.54
N ILE A 569 -7.41 -13.23 25.68
CA ILE A 569 -8.74 -13.74 26.04
C ILE A 569 -9.08 -14.88 25.10
#